data_AF-A0AAN6VZE4-F1
#
_entry.id   AF-A0AAN6VZE4-F1
#
_cell.length_a   1.000
_cell.length_b   1.000
_cell.length_c   1.000
_cell.angle_alpha   90.00
_cell.angle_beta   90.00
_cell.angle_gamma   90.00
#
_symmetry.space_group_name_H-M   'P 1'
#
loop_
_entity.id
_entity.type
_entity.pdbx_description
1 polymer ?
#
loop_
_entity_poly.entity_id
_entity_poly.type
_entity_poly.pdbx_seq_one_letter_code
_entity_poly.pdbx_strand_id
1 'polypeptide(L)'
;MPGSSLWLTPPPTNPLYPILPKLISSTLPAKFPSEAASSPRVTPHFFAPHMTLTSDVSPSVYGSNPQAWLDAIPFPSAASVKVKFGKVKSQEAFYRRCYISVGYEGVKDLAGVARARGVFDEADEHGEKTKEWLEWWRKEFGPHVSLM
;
A
#
# COMPACT_ATOMS: atom_id res chain seq x y z
N MET A 1 4.10 6.16 14.26
CA MET A 1 5.18 5.64 13.41
C MET A 1 5.80 6.83 12.69
N PRO A 2 6.94 7.35 13.16
CA PRO A 2 7.66 8.38 12.41
C PRO A 2 8.30 7.71 11.18
N GLY A 3 8.00 8.23 9.99
CA GLY A 3 8.54 7.72 8.74
C GLY A 3 7.56 7.80 7.58
N SER A 4 8.08 7.74 6.37
CA SER A 4 7.29 7.69 5.15
C SER A 4 6.92 6.26 4.79
N SER A 5 5.97 6.10 3.87
CA SER A 5 5.59 4.81 3.30
C SER A 5 5.67 4.86 1.77
N LEU A 6 5.91 3.70 1.17
CA LEU A 6 5.89 3.53 -0.28
C LEU A 6 4.61 2.81 -0.69
N TRP A 7 3.92 3.37 -1.68
CA TRP A 7 2.59 2.96 -2.09
C TRP A 7 2.58 2.56 -3.56
N LEU A 8 2.00 1.40 -3.86
CA LEU A 8 1.64 1.02 -5.22
C LEU A 8 0.26 1.61 -5.54
N THR A 9 0.18 2.37 -6.63
CA THR A 9 -1.06 2.98 -7.12
C THR A 9 -1.35 2.52 -8.55
N PRO A 10 -2.62 2.39 -8.96
CA PRO A 10 -2.93 2.11 -10.35
C PRO A 10 -2.48 3.28 -11.24
N PRO A 11 -1.94 3.04 -12.45
CA PRO A 11 -1.62 4.13 -13.36
C PRO A 11 -2.91 4.80 -13.87
N PRO A 12 -2.88 6.08 -14.29
CA PRO A 12 -4.07 6.80 -14.78
C PRO A 12 -4.81 6.13 -15.93
N THR A 13 -4.10 5.32 -16.73
CA THR A 13 -4.66 4.55 -17.85
C THR A 13 -5.40 3.28 -17.42
N ASN A 14 -5.27 2.85 -16.16
CA ASN A 14 -5.92 1.64 -15.66
C ASN A 14 -7.35 1.96 -15.18
N PRO A 15 -8.37 1.13 -15.51
CA PRO A 15 -9.74 1.34 -15.07
C PRO A 15 -9.92 1.48 -13.55
N LEU A 16 -9.03 0.90 -12.74
CA LEU A 16 -9.07 1.01 -11.29
C LEU A 16 -8.76 2.42 -10.78
N TYR A 17 -8.04 3.24 -11.55
CA TYR A 17 -7.66 4.60 -11.16
C TYR A 17 -8.86 5.49 -10.82
N PRO A 18 -9.95 5.53 -11.62
CA PRO A 18 -11.17 6.24 -11.23
C PRO A 18 -12.14 5.40 -10.36
N ILE A 19 -12.10 4.07 -10.45
CA ILE A 19 -13.05 3.20 -9.72
C ILE A 19 -12.78 3.20 -8.22
N LEU A 20 -11.52 3.03 -7.81
CA LEU A 20 -11.16 2.94 -6.40
C LEU A 20 -11.44 4.24 -5.63
N PRO A 21 -11.09 5.45 -6.11
CA PRO A 21 -11.46 6.69 -5.44
C PRO A 21 -12.97 6.85 -5.29
N LYS A 22 -13.77 6.48 -6.31
CA LYS A 22 -15.24 6.52 -6.22
C LYS A 22 -15.78 5.51 -5.20
N LEU A 23 -15.14 4.36 -5.08
CA LEU A 23 -15.53 3.36 -4.09
C LEU A 23 -15.32 3.88 -2.66
N ILE A 24 -14.14 4.46 -2.41
CA ILE A 24 -13.69 4.99 -1.10
C ILE A 24 -14.45 6.27 -0.72
N SER A 25 -14.54 7.23 -1.64
CA SER A 25 -15.04 8.59 -1.32
C SER A 25 -16.56 8.72 -1.32
N SER A 26 -17.28 7.88 -2.07
CA SER A 26 -18.73 8.02 -2.24
C SER A 26 -19.51 6.74 -2.03
N THR A 27 -19.10 5.64 -2.67
CA THR A 27 -19.96 4.46 -2.78
C THR A 27 -20.10 3.71 -1.45
N LEU A 28 -18.99 3.43 -0.76
CA LEU A 28 -19.03 2.78 0.54
C LEU A 28 -19.54 3.71 1.64
N PRO A 29 -19.11 4.99 1.73
CA PRO A 29 -19.70 5.92 2.70
C PRO A 29 -21.21 6.08 2.59
N ALA A 30 -21.77 6.10 1.38
CA ALA A 30 -23.22 6.17 1.19
C ALA A 30 -23.96 4.90 1.66
N LYS A 31 -23.31 3.73 1.61
CA LYS A 31 -23.88 2.45 2.06
C LYS A 31 -23.68 2.19 3.55
N PHE A 32 -22.58 2.70 4.11
CA PHE A 32 -22.16 2.48 5.50
C PHE A 32 -21.82 3.82 6.19
N PRO A 33 -22.80 4.73 6.33
CA PRO A 33 -22.54 6.09 6.83
C PRO A 33 -22.02 6.11 8.27
N SER A 34 -22.39 5.14 9.12
CA SER A 34 -21.87 5.00 10.49
C SER A 34 -20.39 4.61 10.52
N GLU A 35 -19.92 3.88 9.51
CA GLU A 35 -18.56 3.36 9.43
C GLU A 35 -17.59 4.34 8.78
N ALA A 36 -18.10 5.20 7.89
CA ALA A 36 -17.31 6.17 7.14
C ALA A 36 -16.88 7.39 7.96
N ALA A 37 -17.58 7.65 9.06
CA ALA A 37 -17.23 8.68 10.02
C ALA A 37 -16.44 8.05 11.19
N SER A 38 -15.13 8.28 11.27
CA SER A 38 -14.41 8.01 12.54
C SER A 38 -14.83 8.98 13.66
N SER A 39 -15.53 10.06 13.29
CA SER A 39 -16.09 11.07 14.17
C SER A 39 -17.21 11.81 13.43
N PRO A 40 -18.28 12.27 14.11
CA PRO A 40 -19.34 13.07 13.51
C PRO A 40 -18.87 14.42 12.92
N ARG A 41 -17.60 14.79 13.13
CA ARG A 41 -16.95 15.97 12.54
C ARG A 41 -16.02 15.67 11.36
N VAL A 42 -15.83 14.39 11.01
CA VAL A 42 -14.94 13.97 9.94
C VAL A 42 -15.80 13.49 8.78
N THR A 43 -15.94 14.35 7.77
CA THR A 43 -16.33 13.97 6.41
C THR A 43 -15.49 12.78 5.95
N PRO A 44 -16.05 11.84 5.16
CA PRO A 44 -15.49 10.51 4.97
C PRO A 44 -13.98 10.57 4.72
N HIS A 45 -13.23 9.71 5.41
CA HIS A 45 -11.79 9.66 5.30
C HIS A 45 -11.38 9.47 3.84
N PHE A 46 -11.02 10.57 3.18
CA PHE A 46 -10.48 10.51 1.85
C PHE A 46 -8.99 10.19 1.98
N PHE A 47 -8.64 8.98 1.58
CA PHE A 47 -7.26 8.59 1.35
C PHE A 47 -7.11 8.17 -0.11
N ALA A 48 -5.94 8.43 -0.69
CA ALA A 48 -5.63 7.99 -2.04
C ALA A 48 -5.68 6.45 -2.08
N PRO A 49 -6.32 5.81 -3.08
CA PRO A 49 -6.29 4.36 -3.17
C PRO A 49 -4.86 3.85 -3.40
N HIS A 50 -4.38 3.01 -2.49
CA HIS A 50 -3.04 2.44 -2.56
C HIS A 50 -2.98 1.03 -1.97
N MET A 51 -1.94 0.31 -2.34
CA MET A 51 -1.43 -0.83 -1.60
C MET A 51 -0.07 -0.46 -1.01
N THR A 52 0.07 -0.57 0.30
CA THR A 52 1.34 -0.27 0.98
C THR A 52 2.39 -1.33 0.68
N LEU A 53 3.50 -0.92 0.07
CA LEU A 53 4.66 -1.78 -0.21
C LEU A 53 5.60 -1.85 1.00
N THR A 54 5.83 -0.72 1.66
CA THR A 54 6.59 -0.66 2.91
C THR A 54 6.23 0.59 3.71
N SER A 55 6.62 0.59 4.98
CA SER A 55 6.44 1.68 5.94
C SER A 55 7.71 1.87 6.76
N ASP A 56 7.75 2.96 7.54
CA ASP A 56 8.86 3.33 8.43
C ASP A 56 10.14 3.70 7.67
N VAL A 57 10.00 4.27 6.47
CA VAL A 57 11.13 4.82 5.72
C VAL A 57 11.61 6.10 6.41
N SER A 58 12.83 6.09 6.93
CA SER A 58 13.42 7.25 7.60
C SER A 58 13.64 8.40 6.61
N PRO A 59 13.35 9.67 6.98
CA PRO A 59 13.67 10.82 6.13
C PRO A 59 15.15 10.95 5.75
N SER A 60 16.05 10.37 6.55
CA SER A 60 17.47 10.32 6.22
C SER A 60 17.78 9.49 4.98
N VAL A 61 16.90 8.54 4.60
CA VAL A 61 17.09 7.66 3.43
C VAL A 61 16.92 8.44 2.12
N TYR A 62 15.96 9.35 2.07
CA TYR A 62 15.63 10.10 0.86
C TYR A 62 16.10 11.57 0.88
N GLY A 63 16.60 12.03 2.03
CA GLY A 63 17.21 13.35 2.19
C GLY A 63 16.27 14.48 1.78
N SER A 64 16.81 15.47 1.05
CA SER A 64 16.07 16.64 0.59
C SER A 64 15.35 16.45 -0.75
N ASN A 65 15.57 15.31 -1.44
CA ASN A 65 14.97 15.04 -2.75
C ASN A 65 14.28 13.66 -2.79
N PRO A 66 13.07 13.55 -2.20
CA PRO A 66 12.32 12.29 -2.16
C PRO A 66 12.00 11.71 -3.54
N GLN A 67 11.76 12.57 -4.53
CA GLN A 67 11.43 12.12 -5.88
C GLN A 67 12.64 11.48 -6.56
N ALA A 68 13.82 12.10 -6.48
CA ALA A 68 15.03 11.51 -7.06
C ALA A 68 15.41 10.18 -6.39
N TRP A 69 15.18 10.05 -5.08
CA TRP A 69 15.34 8.76 -4.41
C TRP A 69 14.34 7.72 -4.91
N LEU A 70 13.06 8.08 -5.03
CA LEU A 70 12.01 7.18 -5.54
C LEU A 70 12.31 6.72 -6.98
N ASP A 71 12.76 7.64 -7.83
CA ASP A 71 13.11 7.37 -9.23
C ASP A 71 14.36 6.48 -9.38
N ALA A 72 15.24 6.46 -8.39
CA ALA A 72 16.45 5.63 -8.38
C ALA A 72 16.18 4.18 -7.94
N ILE A 73 15.02 3.88 -7.35
CA ILE A 73 14.67 2.52 -6.97
C ILE A 73 14.41 1.70 -8.25
N PRO A 74 15.01 0.51 -8.41
CA PRO A 74 14.89 -0.30 -9.64
C PRO A 74 13.53 -1.02 -9.72
N PHE A 75 12.42 -0.28 -9.61
CA PHE A 75 11.10 -0.85 -9.78
C PHE A 75 10.87 -1.32 -11.22
N PRO A 76 10.16 -2.44 -11.40
CA PRO A 76 9.78 -2.89 -12.73
C PRO A 76 8.81 -1.89 -13.38
N SER A 77 8.74 -1.91 -14.70
CA SER A 77 7.75 -1.09 -15.43
C SER A 77 6.32 -1.40 -14.95
N ALA A 78 5.44 -0.40 -14.98
CA ALA A 78 4.04 -0.59 -14.56
C ALA A 78 3.33 -1.70 -15.34
N ALA A 79 3.68 -1.90 -16.62
CA ALA A 79 3.11 -2.93 -17.49
C ALA A 79 3.49 -4.36 -17.08
N SER A 80 4.63 -4.54 -16.41
CA SER A 80 5.07 -5.85 -15.90
C SER A 80 4.48 -6.20 -14.52
N VAL A 81 3.90 -5.23 -13.82
CA VAL A 81 3.31 -5.46 -12.49
C VAL A 81 1.92 -6.07 -12.62
N LYS A 82 1.72 -7.27 -12.05
CA LYS A 82 0.44 -7.99 -12.09
C LYS A 82 -0.16 -8.10 -10.70
N VAL A 83 -1.10 -7.22 -10.39
CA VAL A 83 -1.85 -7.25 -9.13
C VAL A 83 -3.12 -8.09 -9.30
N LYS A 84 -3.26 -9.16 -8.52
CA LYS A 84 -4.48 -9.98 -8.49
C LYS A 84 -5.30 -9.63 -7.25
N PHE A 85 -6.48 -9.04 -7.45
CA PHE A 85 -7.44 -8.83 -6.38
C PHE A 85 -8.11 -10.15 -5.99
N GLY A 86 -8.26 -10.35 -4.68
CA GLY A 86 -9.02 -11.42 -4.07
C GLY A 86 -10.38 -10.95 -3.59
N LYS A 87 -10.87 -11.54 -2.50
CA LYS A 87 -12.14 -11.17 -1.89
C LYS A 87 -12.04 -9.83 -1.15
N VAL A 88 -13.17 -9.15 -1.05
CA VAL A 88 -13.39 -8.09 -0.05
C VAL A 88 -13.50 -8.76 1.32
N LYS A 89 -12.87 -8.14 2.32
CA LYS A 89 -12.81 -8.62 3.71
C LYS A 89 -12.99 -7.44 4.67
N SER A 90 -13.35 -7.76 5.90
CA SER A 90 -13.47 -6.81 7.02
C SER A 90 -12.83 -7.38 8.27
N GLN A 91 -12.23 -6.53 9.09
CA GLN A 91 -11.64 -6.83 10.39
C GLN A 91 -11.86 -5.66 11.35
N GLU A 92 -11.69 -5.89 12.65
CA GLU A 92 -11.85 -4.83 13.67
C GLU A 92 -10.74 -3.76 13.60
N ALA A 93 -9.56 -4.13 13.09
CA ALA A 93 -8.45 -3.19 12.94
C ALA A 93 -8.82 -2.03 12.01
N PHE A 94 -8.59 -0.79 12.44
CA PHE A 94 -9.03 0.44 11.76
C PHE A 94 -8.65 0.46 10.26
N TYR A 95 -7.40 0.15 9.92
CA TYR A 95 -6.91 0.15 8.54
C TYR A 95 -7.36 -1.05 7.69
N ARG A 96 -8.08 -2.01 8.30
CA ARG A 96 -8.67 -3.19 7.66
C ARG A 96 -10.17 -3.32 7.94
N ARG A 97 -10.83 -2.21 8.26
CA ARG A 97 -12.28 -2.20 8.48
C ARG A 97 -13.02 -2.70 7.25
N CYS A 98 -12.64 -2.25 6.06
CA CYS A 98 -13.04 -2.83 4.79
C CYS A 98 -11.88 -2.77 3.80
N TYR A 99 -11.49 -3.90 3.21
CA TYR A 99 -10.36 -3.95 2.28
C TYR A 99 -10.51 -5.03 1.22
N ILE A 100 -9.81 -4.86 0.10
CA ILE A 100 -9.65 -5.89 -0.93
C ILE A 100 -8.32 -6.61 -0.67
N SER A 101 -8.38 -7.92 -0.46
CA SER A 101 -7.15 -8.72 -0.39
C SER A 101 -6.42 -8.74 -1.74
N VAL A 102 -5.09 -8.75 -1.72
CA VAL A 102 -4.25 -8.85 -2.92
C VAL A 102 -3.44 -10.15 -2.89
N GLY A 103 -3.21 -10.75 -4.05
CA GLY A 103 -2.38 -11.94 -4.18
C GLY A 103 -0.89 -11.63 -3.95
N TYR A 104 -0.28 -12.31 -2.99
CA TYR A 104 1.12 -12.12 -2.57
C TYR A 104 2.13 -12.24 -3.72
N GLU A 105 2.02 -13.29 -4.54
CA GLU A 105 2.99 -13.57 -5.62
C GLU A 105 3.14 -12.43 -6.63
N GLY A 106 2.08 -11.63 -6.85
CA GLY A 106 2.13 -10.53 -7.83
C GLY A 106 2.84 -9.27 -7.34
N VAL A 107 3.13 -9.19 -6.03
CA VAL A 107 3.58 -7.95 -5.37
C VAL A 107 4.75 -8.14 -4.41
N LYS A 108 5.12 -9.38 -4.07
CA LYS A 108 6.19 -9.68 -3.10
C LYS A 108 7.53 -9.08 -3.51
N ASP A 109 7.88 -9.13 -4.80
CA ASP A 109 9.18 -8.62 -5.27
C ASP A 109 9.21 -7.09 -5.16
N LEU A 110 8.13 -6.40 -5.54
CA LEU A 110 7.99 -4.95 -5.34
C LEU A 110 8.09 -4.55 -3.86
N ALA A 111 7.43 -5.30 -2.97
CA ALA A 111 7.48 -5.04 -1.53
C ALA A 111 8.87 -5.31 -0.96
N GLY A 112 9.56 -6.35 -1.45
CA GLY A 112 10.94 -6.68 -1.08
C GLY A 112 11.91 -5.56 -1.45
N VAL A 113 11.87 -5.12 -2.72
CA VAL A 113 12.68 -3.97 -3.20
C VAL A 113 12.37 -2.72 -2.39
N ALA A 114 11.09 -2.39 -2.20
CA ALA A 114 10.68 -1.24 -1.41
C ALA A 114 11.22 -1.30 0.03
N ARG A 115 11.15 -2.46 0.68
CA ARG A 115 11.63 -2.64 2.05
C ARG A 115 13.14 -2.53 2.16
N ALA A 116 13.87 -3.19 1.26
CA ALA A 116 15.33 -3.15 1.25
C ALA A 116 15.84 -1.72 1.08
N ARG A 117 15.27 -0.99 0.12
CA ARG A 117 15.64 0.40 -0.18
C ARG A 117 15.19 1.40 0.87
N GLY A 118 14.07 1.13 1.54
CA GLY A 118 13.44 2.07 2.47
C GLY A 118 13.89 1.93 3.93
N VAL A 119 14.25 0.72 4.35
CA VAL A 119 14.43 0.41 5.78
C VAL A 119 15.67 -0.42 6.08
N PHE A 120 16.06 -1.30 5.17
CA PHE A 120 17.29 -2.07 5.32
C PHE A 120 18.42 -1.43 4.51
N ASP A 121 19.32 -2.26 4.01
CA ASP A 121 20.39 -1.89 3.10
C ASP A 121 20.02 -2.37 1.69
N GLU A 122 20.42 -1.64 0.65
CA GLU A 122 20.21 -2.07 -0.74
C GLU A 122 20.86 -3.43 -1.03
N ALA A 123 21.95 -3.77 -0.32
CA ALA A 123 22.59 -5.08 -0.43
C ALA A 123 21.70 -6.24 0.06
N ASP A 124 20.65 -5.96 0.84
CA ASP A 124 19.73 -6.96 1.38
C ASP A 124 18.47 -7.15 0.50
N GLU A 125 18.40 -6.59 -0.71
CA GLU A 125 17.25 -6.72 -1.62
C GLU A 125 16.80 -8.17 -1.85
N HIS A 126 17.75 -9.12 -1.86
CA HIS A 126 17.52 -10.56 -1.89
C HIS A 126 18.11 -11.29 -0.68
N GLY A 127 18.46 -10.54 0.37
CA GLY A 127 19.06 -11.02 1.60
C GLY A 127 18.03 -11.63 2.56
N GLU A 128 18.54 -12.16 3.68
CA GLU A 128 17.72 -12.88 4.66
C GLU A 128 16.75 -11.94 5.40
N LYS A 129 17.13 -10.67 5.68
CA LYS A 129 16.23 -9.75 6.41
C LYS A 129 15.00 -9.41 5.58
N THR A 130 15.18 -9.19 4.28
CA THR A 130 14.07 -8.96 3.35
C THR A 130 13.15 -10.19 3.25
N LYS A 131 13.70 -11.41 3.18
CA LYS A 131 12.89 -12.64 3.17
C LYS A 131 12.10 -12.83 4.46
N GLU A 132 12.74 -12.68 5.61
CA GLU A 132 12.09 -12.76 6.92
C GLU A 132 10.98 -11.71 7.06
N TRP A 133 11.26 -10.48 6.64
CA TRP A 133 10.27 -9.41 6.65
C TRP A 133 9.10 -9.69 5.71
N LEU A 134 9.34 -10.23 4.51
CA LEU A 134 8.29 -10.57 3.57
C LEU A 134 7.37 -11.67 4.10
N GLU A 135 7.91 -12.67 4.81
CA GLU A 135 7.12 -13.70 5.48
C GLU A 135 6.26 -13.14 6.61
N TRP A 136 6.83 -12.25 7.43
CA TRP A 136 6.06 -11.51 8.43
C TRP A 136 4.99 -10.63 7.78
N TRP A 137 5.36 -9.86 6.77
CA TRP A 137 4.48 -8.95 6.04
C TRP A 137 3.32 -9.71 5.42
N ARG A 138 3.56 -10.88 4.82
CA ARG A 138 2.52 -11.74 4.25
C ARG A 138 1.51 -12.21 5.31
N LYS A 139 1.99 -12.63 6.49
CA LYS A 139 1.16 -13.25 7.54
C LYS A 139 0.41 -12.20 8.37
N GLU A 140 1.13 -11.20 8.84
CA GLU A 140 0.61 -10.20 9.78
C GLU A 140 -0.06 -9.04 9.05
N PHE A 141 0.55 -8.53 7.96
CA PHE A 141 0.05 -7.37 7.23
C PHE A 141 -0.85 -7.75 6.03
N GLY A 142 -0.43 -8.71 5.22
CA GLY A 142 -1.02 -9.09 3.95
C GLY A 142 -1.11 -7.94 2.93
N PRO A 143 -0.77 -8.15 1.65
CA PRO A 143 -1.03 -7.13 0.66
C PRO A 143 -2.54 -6.89 0.52
N HIS A 144 -2.94 -5.63 0.59
CA HIS A 144 -4.34 -5.22 0.48
C HIS A 144 -4.49 -3.79 -0.01
N VAL A 145 -5.70 -3.47 -0.48
CA VAL A 145 -6.16 -2.11 -0.75
C VAL A 145 -7.27 -1.78 0.23
N SER A 146 -7.03 -0.84 1.14
CA SER A 146 -8.06 -0.38 2.08
C SER A 146 -9.14 0.38 1.33
N LEU A 147 -10.38 0.23 1.81
CA LEU A 147 -11.56 0.84 1.22
C LEU A 147 -12.30 1.77 2.19
N MET A 148 -12.17 1.51 3.49
CA MET A 148 -12.65 2.34 4.61
C MET A 148 -11.75 2.11 5.83
#